data_AF-A0A4R1H5Q7-F1
#
_entry.id   AF-A0A4R1H5Q7-F1
#
_cell.length_a   1.000
_cell.length_b   1.000
_cell.length_c   1.000
_cell.angle_alpha   90.00
_cell.angle_beta   90.00
_cell.angle_gamma   90.00
#
_symmetry.space_group_name_H-M   'P 1'
#
loop_
_entity.id
_entity.type
_entity.pdbx_description
1 polymer ?
#
loop_
_entity_poly.entity_id
_entity_poly.type
_entity_poly.pdbx_seq_one_letter_code
_entity_poly.pdbx_strand_id
1 'polypeptide(L)'
;MSRHTLQHMMLLFLGLFSTGSFAGADKPQQVQDLQYGEVLFHFYQDDYFTAISHLMAAQAQSQLPHHHDEAELLLGGLQLSYGMLDQAEERFENLLDPDTNLDLRNRAWFYLTKISYQHGLYENAAKAFKRVELSGNKAMQAELAVLGANIYMAMGKDATATDILDKVRAPEGWKEYLQINKGIAQLRAGDIKAGQATLDKLGREDADSEELLALRDRANLALGYQLLREGEAEQARKYLDRVRLRGPFMQEALLGAGWADAERGNYEAALTPWLRLNKLDSKQPAALEVRLAVPYSFAQLGDRDRAIYFYEQAIDSYDTEQADIDAAIQAAESGALLELLAQADTHESGGWLHDAPALKDIPSGRYLVDVLSQHAFQENLKDYRDLGFLQALLTRRLSNIELLHDMVDTRRLAYEKRSPAIRERLEQQQAQTLHARWLNLGEKLEIQVQSKTPLGLATGKEQQQLATLDKVEKTLARLPDSHKRKHVLQDKARWLHGILYWQIQADYPQRLWDVRKQLQALKQPTEQLLAAHNTIEQGLKTVPDSFSGYDKRIETLRNRIHMLQPAIHEARRNAGQQIYKLAMQELGARRERLVSYRAQARYALARSYDQLAGQNGAGGKQ
;
A
#
# COMPACT_ATOMS: atom_id res chain seq x y z
N MET A 1 -11.59 10.26 16.58
CA MET A 1 -10.98 8.93 16.80
C MET A 1 -9.52 9.04 16.39
N SER A 2 -8.59 8.79 17.33
CA SER A 2 -7.16 9.08 17.16
C SER A 2 -6.42 7.92 16.49
N ARG A 3 -5.20 8.21 15.99
CA ARG A 3 -4.12 7.32 15.49
C ARG A 3 -4.19 5.83 15.86
N HIS A 4 -4.63 5.51 17.08
CA HIS A 4 -4.74 4.14 17.57
C HIS A 4 -5.80 3.30 16.85
N THR A 5 -6.92 3.85 16.39
CA THR A 5 -8.01 3.00 15.85
C THR A 5 -7.66 2.36 14.51
N LEU A 6 -6.97 3.04 13.59
CA LEU A 6 -6.55 2.45 12.31
C LEU A 6 -5.31 1.56 12.44
N GLN A 7 -4.31 1.96 13.23
CA GLN A 7 -3.18 1.08 13.57
C GLN A 7 -3.66 -0.19 14.27
N HIS A 8 -4.62 -0.12 15.20
CA HIS A 8 -5.22 -1.31 15.82
C HIS A 8 -6.10 -2.09 14.85
N MET A 9 -6.79 -1.43 13.91
CA MET A 9 -7.63 -2.08 12.90
C MET A 9 -6.80 -2.96 11.96
N MET A 10 -5.60 -2.50 11.59
CA MET A 10 -4.67 -3.26 10.78
C MET A 10 -3.81 -4.23 11.62
N LEU A 11 -3.42 -3.89 12.85
CA LEU A 11 -2.73 -4.81 13.78
C LEU A 11 -3.61 -6.00 14.20
N LEU A 12 -4.93 -5.84 14.29
CA LEU A 12 -5.88 -6.95 14.49
C LEU A 12 -6.11 -7.79 13.22
N PHE A 13 -5.89 -7.20 12.04
CA PHE A 13 -5.74 -7.93 10.77
C PHE A 13 -4.41 -8.72 10.79
N LEU A 14 -3.29 -8.09 11.17
CA LEU A 14 -1.93 -8.65 11.28
C LEU A 14 -1.79 -9.79 12.32
N GLY A 15 -2.61 -9.81 13.36
CA GLY A 15 -2.48 -10.75 14.47
C GLY A 15 -3.00 -12.17 14.21
N LEU A 16 -3.86 -12.38 13.21
CA LEU A 16 -4.46 -13.70 12.97
C LEU A 16 -4.42 -14.24 11.53
N PHE A 17 -3.97 -13.47 10.53
CA PHE A 17 -3.56 -14.09 9.25
C PHE A 17 -2.24 -14.88 9.37
N SER A 18 -1.47 -14.68 10.45
CA SER A 18 -0.36 -15.57 10.86
C SER A 18 -0.81 -16.75 11.73
N THR A 19 -2.09 -16.78 12.14
CA THR A 19 -2.69 -17.89 12.88
C THR A 19 -3.87 -18.48 12.11
N GLY A 20 -3.69 -18.68 10.80
CA GLY A 20 -4.53 -19.56 10.01
C GLY A 20 -4.43 -20.97 10.56
N SER A 21 -5.24 -21.29 11.57
CA SER A 21 -5.50 -22.66 12.00
C SER A 21 -6.34 -23.35 10.91
N PHE A 22 -5.69 -23.79 9.84
CA PHE A 22 -6.04 -25.05 9.22
C PHE A 22 -5.66 -26.13 10.24
N ALA A 23 -6.67 -26.82 10.77
CA ALA A 23 -6.62 -27.84 11.82
C ALA A 23 -5.24 -28.47 12.14
N GLY A 24 -4.75 -28.23 13.37
CA GLY A 24 -3.77 -29.10 14.05
C GLY A 24 -2.45 -28.43 14.48
N ALA A 25 -2.29 -28.28 15.81
CA ALA A 25 -1.03 -28.09 16.54
C ALA A 25 -0.26 -26.75 16.39
N ASP A 26 -0.53 -25.83 17.32
CA ASP A 26 0.43 -25.16 18.23
C ASP A 26 1.92 -25.04 17.80
N LYS A 27 2.19 -24.53 16.59
CA LYS A 27 3.46 -23.92 16.14
C LYS A 27 3.18 -22.87 15.06
N PRO A 28 3.97 -21.78 14.96
CA PRO A 28 3.89 -20.88 13.82
C PRO A 28 4.06 -21.69 12.54
N GLN A 29 3.13 -21.55 11.58
CA GLN A 29 3.24 -22.20 10.27
C GLN A 29 4.61 -21.85 9.70
N GLN A 30 5.42 -22.88 9.43
CA GLN A 30 6.70 -22.69 8.78
C GLN A 30 6.42 -22.14 7.38
N VAL A 31 6.86 -20.92 7.09
CA VAL A 31 6.79 -20.37 5.73
C VAL A 31 7.58 -21.28 4.81
N GLN A 32 6.88 -21.96 3.91
CA GLN A 32 7.46 -22.98 3.00
C GLN A 32 7.85 -22.36 1.66
N ASP A 33 7.09 -21.38 1.21
CA ASP A 33 7.36 -20.65 -0.03
C ASP A 33 8.11 -19.36 0.28
N LEU A 34 9.33 -19.21 -0.27
CA LEU A 34 10.19 -18.05 -0.03
C LEU A 34 9.50 -16.73 -0.41
N GLN A 35 8.81 -16.72 -1.55
CA GLN A 35 8.07 -15.56 -2.05
C GLN A 35 6.96 -15.14 -1.10
N TYR A 36 6.30 -16.09 -0.44
CA TYR A 36 5.29 -15.79 0.57
C TYR A 36 5.94 -15.11 1.80
N GLY A 37 7.11 -15.59 2.23
CA GLY A 37 7.88 -14.98 3.32
C GLY A 37 8.33 -13.55 3.02
N GLU A 38 8.76 -13.27 1.79
CA GLU A 38 9.10 -11.92 1.34
C GLU A 38 7.87 -10.99 1.38
N VAL A 39 6.72 -11.47 0.91
CA VAL A 39 5.46 -10.69 0.98
C VAL A 39 5.09 -10.38 2.42
N LEU A 40 5.18 -11.37 3.32
CA LEU A 40 4.94 -11.16 4.74
C LEU A 40 5.92 -10.14 5.34
N PHE A 41 7.19 -10.16 4.95
CA PHE A 41 8.17 -9.17 5.39
C PHE A 41 7.75 -7.74 5.03
N HIS A 42 7.36 -7.48 3.78
CA HIS A 42 6.86 -6.17 3.37
C HIS A 42 5.56 -5.80 4.09
N PHE A 43 4.65 -6.76 4.23
CA PHE A 43 3.40 -6.56 4.96
C PHE A 43 3.62 -6.14 6.42
N TYR A 44 4.56 -6.79 7.13
CA TYR A 44 4.89 -6.44 8.52
C TYR A 44 5.68 -5.12 8.66
N GLN A 45 6.18 -4.57 7.56
CA GLN A 45 6.81 -3.25 7.50
C GLN A 45 5.83 -2.15 7.07
N ASP A 46 4.55 -2.47 6.97
CA ASP A 46 3.49 -1.58 6.47
C ASP A 46 3.69 -1.16 4.99
N ASP A 47 4.54 -1.87 4.23
CA ASP A 47 4.79 -1.65 2.79
C ASP A 47 3.78 -2.45 1.94
N TYR A 48 2.50 -2.08 2.08
CA TYR A 48 1.38 -2.86 1.54
C TYR A 48 1.35 -2.92 0.01
N PHE A 49 1.71 -1.84 -0.68
CA PHE A 49 1.73 -1.84 -2.14
C PHE A 49 2.79 -2.78 -2.71
N THR A 50 3.97 -2.83 -2.09
CA THR A 50 5.02 -3.77 -2.49
C THR A 50 4.59 -5.20 -2.19
N ALA A 51 4.01 -5.45 -1.01
CA ALA A 51 3.43 -6.75 -0.66
C ALA A 51 2.39 -7.21 -1.71
N ILE A 52 1.41 -6.36 -2.08
CA ILE A 52 0.43 -6.64 -3.14
C ILE A 52 1.14 -6.99 -4.45
N SER A 53 2.06 -6.13 -4.89
CA SER A 53 2.73 -6.28 -6.18
C SER A 53 3.56 -7.56 -6.28
N HIS A 54 4.30 -7.89 -5.22
CA HIS A 54 5.16 -9.07 -5.16
C HIS A 54 4.31 -10.35 -5.04
N LEU A 55 3.22 -10.31 -4.27
CA LEU A 55 2.28 -11.41 -4.15
C LEU A 55 1.62 -11.74 -5.49
N MET A 56 1.10 -10.73 -6.18
CA MET A 56 0.54 -10.89 -7.53
C MET A 56 1.58 -11.40 -8.54
N ALA A 57 2.83 -10.96 -8.44
CA ALA A 57 3.91 -11.44 -9.30
C ALA A 57 4.28 -12.91 -9.02
N ALA A 58 4.29 -13.32 -7.75
CA ALA A 58 4.54 -14.70 -7.34
C ALA A 58 3.40 -15.64 -7.77
N GLN A 59 2.14 -15.19 -7.67
CA GLN A 59 0.97 -15.91 -8.19
C GLN A 59 1.05 -16.10 -9.71
N ALA A 60 1.34 -15.03 -10.45
CA ALA A 60 1.48 -15.10 -11.91
C ALA A 60 2.62 -16.03 -12.36
N GLN A 61 3.62 -16.26 -11.51
CA GLN A 61 4.74 -17.17 -11.74
C GLN A 61 4.52 -18.56 -11.14
N SER A 62 3.36 -18.84 -10.53
CA SER A 62 3.07 -20.11 -9.83
C SER A 62 4.11 -20.47 -8.76
N GLN A 63 4.61 -19.45 -8.03
CA GLN A 63 5.65 -19.59 -6.99
C GLN A 63 5.09 -19.74 -5.57
N LEU A 64 3.79 -20.05 -5.45
CA LEU A 64 3.09 -20.22 -4.16
C LEU A 64 2.39 -21.58 -4.07
N PRO A 65 3.07 -22.70 -4.35
CA PRO A 65 2.43 -24.02 -4.37
C PRO A 65 1.90 -24.50 -3.00
N HIS A 66 2.42 -23.96 -1.89
CA HIS A 66 2.03 -24.38 -0.53
C HIS A 66 1.24 -23.31 0.23
N HIS A 67 1.17 -22.07 -0.28
CA HIS A 67 0.53 -20.93 0.37
C HIS A 67 -0.48 -20.23 -0.55
N HIS A 68 -1.12 -20.95 -1.47
CA HIS A 68 -2.02 -20.32 -2.45
C HIS A 68 -3.23 -19.64 -1.79
N ASP A 69 -3.95 -20.36 -0.93
CA ASP A 69 -5.17 -19.88 -0.28
C ASP A 69 -4.85 -18.78 0.73
N GLU A 70 -3.76 -18.93 1.50
CA GLU A 70 -3.26 -17.91 2.42
C GLU A 70 -2.81 -16.64 1.69
N ALA A 71 -2.19 -16.78 0.51
CA ALA A 71 -1.82 -15.66 -0.35
C ALA A 71 -3.05 -14.95 -0.91
N GLU A 72 -4.03 -15.69 -1.43
CA GLU A 72 -5.27 -15.13 -1.96
C GLU A 72 -6.04 -14.34 -0.89
N LEU A 73 -6.08 -14.86 0.33
CA LEU A 73 -6.74 -14.23 1.45
C LEU A 73 -5.99 -12.98 1.95
N LEU A 74 -4.66 -13.06 2.07
CA LEU A 74 -3.81 -11.91 2.37
C LEU A 74 -3.97 -10.82 1.32
N LEU A 75 -4.01 -11.19 0.03
CA LEU A 75 -4.21 -10.26 -1.07
C LEU A 75 -5.57 -9.56 -0.97
N GLY A 76 -6.65 -10.27 -0.66
CA GLY A 76 -7.96 -9.67 -0.40
C GLY A 76 -7.93 -8.67 0.75
N GLY A 77 -7.22 -8.98 1.84
CA GLY A 77 -7.02 -8.08 2.96
C GLY A 77 -6.20 -6.83 2.65
N LEU A 78 -5.11 -6.99 1.89
CA LEU A 78 -4.31 -5.87 1.40
C LEU A 78 -5.12 -4.99 0.44
N GLN A 79 -5.92 -5.59 -0.43
CA GLN A 79 -6.83 -4.89 -1.35
C GLN A 79 -7.88 -4.08 -0.60
N LEU A 80 -8.50 -4.66 0.44
CA LEU A 80 -9.38 -3.91 1.35
C LEU A 80 -8.69 -2.67 1.93
N SER A 81 -7.46 -2.82 2.43
CA SER A 81 -6.71 -1.71 3.01
C SER A 81 -6.43 -0.60 2.00
N TYR A 82 -6.35 -0.95 0.71
CA TYR A 82 -6.15 -0.05 -0.42
C TYR A 82 -7.46 0.46 -1.06
N GLY A 83 -8.63 0.22 -0.43
CA GLY A 83 -9.93 0.67 -0.95
C GLY A 83 -10.46 -0.14 -2.15
N MET A 84 -9.82 -1.26 -2.50
CA MET A 84 -10.20 -2.15 -3.59
C MET A 84 -11.29 -3.14 -3.14
N LEU A 85 -12.45 -2.60 -2.76
CA LEU A 85 -13.52 -3.35 -2.09
C LEU A 85 -14.12 -4.44 -2.98
N ASP A 86 -14.37 -4.14 -4.24
CA ASP A 86 -14.98 -5.09 -5.19
C ASP A 86 -14.05 -6.30 -5.43
N GLN A 87 -12.75 -6.06 -5.61
CA GLN A 87 -11.77 -7.14 -5.82
C GLN A 87 -11.58 -7.98 -4.55
N ALA A 88 -11.59 -7.34 -3.38
CA ALA A 88 -11.52 -8.04 -2.12
C ALA A 88 -12.77 -8.90 -1.87
N GLU A 89 -13.97 -8.35 -2.14
CA GLU A 89 -15.24 -9.09 -2.04
C GLU A 89 -15.22 -10.31 -2.96
N GLU A 90 -14.84 -10.18 -4.24
CA GLU A 90 -14.75 -11.29 -5.18
C GLU A 90 -13.82 -12.41 -4.68
N ARG A 91 -12.64 -12.05 -4.13
CA ARG A 91 -11.72 -13.03 -3.55
C ARG A 91 -12.32 -13.73 -2.34
N PHE A 92 -12.94 -12.98 -1.44
CA PHE A 92 -13.60 -13.56 -0.26
C PHE A 92 -14.75 -14.49 -0.65
N GLU A 93 -15.54 -14.16 -1.68
CA GLU A 93 -16.59 -15.05 -2.19
C GLU A 93 -16.02 -16.36 -2.73
N ASN A 94 -14.88 -16.31 -3.42
CA ASN A 94 -14.25 -17.49 -4.01
C ASN A 94 -13.55 -18.38 -2.99
N LEU A 95 -13.02 -17.81 -1.90
CA LEU A 95 -12.18 -18.52 -0.92
C LEU A 95 -12.94 -18.99 0.33
N LEU A 96 -14.02 -18.28 0.71
CA LEU A 96 -14.68 -18.46 2.01
C LEU A 96 -15.96 -19.28 1.85
N ASP A 97 -15.81 -20.59 1.68
CA ASP A 97 -16.90 -21.55 1.59
C ASP A 97 -17.38 -22.03 2.99
N PRO A 98 -18.50 -22.76 3.10
CA PRO A 98 -18.99 -23.28 4.38
C PRO A 98 -18.02 -24.17 5.18
N ASP A 99 -17.00 -24.75 4.54
CA ASP A 99 -16.00 -25.62 5.15
C ASP A 99 -14.76 -24.83 5.64
N THR A 100 -14.56 -23.58 5.17
CA THR A 100 -13.54 -22.66 5.71
C THR A 100 -13.76 -22.38 7.21
N ASN A 101 -12.66 -22.12 7.93
CA ASN A 101 -12.72 -21.73 9.34
C ASN A 101 -13.66 -20.52 9.56
N LEU A 102 -14.65 -20.70 10.45
CA LEU A 102 -15.67 -19.70 10.75
C LEU A 102 -15.10 -18.36 11.25
N ASP A 103 -14.04 -18.37 12.06
CA ASP A 103 -13.43 -17.14 12.58
C ASP A 103 -12.79 -16.33 11.44
N LEU A 104 -12.16 -17.02 10.49
CA LEU A 104 -11.56 -16.43 9.31
C LEU A 104 -12.61 -15.81 8.39
N ARG A 105 -13.69 -16.56 8.09
CA ARG A 105 -14.81 -16.05 7.29
C ARG A 105 -15.41 -14.78 7.89
N ASN A 106 -15.69 -14.84 9.19
CA ASN A 106 -16.31 -13.73 9.89
C ASN A 106 -15.42 -12.49 9.89
N ARG A 107 -14.11 -12.63 10.06
CA ARG A 107 -13.16 -11.51 9.99
C ARG A 107 -13.19 -10.84 8.63
N ALA A 108 -13.07 -11.62 7.55
CA ALA A 108 -13.05 -11.06 6.19
C ALA A 108 -14.33 -10.24 5.92
N TRP A 109 -15.51 -10.82 6.18
CA TRP A 109 -16.78 -10.13 6.00
C TRP A 109 -16.96 -8.94 6.95
N PHE A 110 -16.47 -9.04 8.20
CA PHE A 110 -16.50 -7.95 9.17
C PHE A 110 -15.67 -6.75 8.71
N TYR A 111 -14.44 -6.96 8.22
CA TYR A 111 -13.60 -5.87 7.76
C TYR A 111 -14.09 -5.28 6.44
N LEU A 112 -14.61 -6.09 5.50
CA LEU A 112 -15.30 -5.58 4.32
C LEU A 112 -16.48 -4.69 4.72
N THR A 113 -17.27 -5.10 5.72
CA THR A 113 -18.38 -4.29 6.29
C THR A 113 -17.87 -2.95 6.82
N LYS A 114 -16.83 -3.00 7.65
CA LYS A 114 -16.27 -1.82 8.34
C LYS A 114 -15.71 -0.80 7.36
N ILE A 115 -14.92 -1.25 6.39
CA ILE A 115 -14.30 -0.36 5.41
C ILE A 115 -15.36 0.17 4.45
N SER A 116 -16.31 -0.67 4.00
CA SER A 116 -17.44 -0.19 3.19
C SER A 116 -18.24 0.92 3.90
N TYR A 117 -18.46 0.79 5.21
CA TYR A 117 -19.13 1.81 6.02
C TYR A 117 -18.30 3.11 6.10
N GLN A 118 -16.98 3.02 6.28
CA GLN A 118 -16.08 4.18 6.34
C GLN A 118 -16.05 4.96 5.02
N HIS A 119 -16.14 4.26 3.88
CA HIS A 119 -16.28 4.86 2.55
C HIS A 119 -17.70 5.35 2.24
N GLY A 120 -18.66 5.24 3.18
CA GLY A 120 -20.05 5.66 2.99
C GLY A 120 -20.87 4.77 2.06
N LEU A 121 -20.36 3.59 1.70
CA LEU A 121 -21.04 2.59 0.85
C LEU A 121 -21.99 1.74 1.72
N TYR A 122 -23.01 2.37 2.28
CA TYR A 122 -23.88 1.77 3.31
C TYR A 122 -24.60 0.50 2.81
N GLU A 123 -25.00 0.46 1.54
CA GLU A 123 -25.63 -0.71 0.92
C GLU A 123 -24.67 -1.90 0.82
N ASN A 124 -23.43 -1.66 0.41
CA ASN A 124 -22.40 -2.70 0.32
C ASN A 124 -22.00 -3.17 1.73
N ALA A 125 -21.84 -2.23 2.67
CA ALA A 125 -21.63 -2.55 4.07
C ALA A 125 -22.75 -3.42 4.63
N ALA A 126 -24.02 -3.11 4.34
CA ALA A 126 -25.17 -3.90 4.78
C ALA A 126 -25.22 -5.31 4.15
N LYS A 127 -24.72 -5.50 2.92
CA LYS A 127 -24.59 -6.83 2.29
C LYS A 127 -23.52 -7.66 2.98
N ALA A 128 -22.32 -7.11 3.14
CA ALA A 128 -21.21 -7.76 3.82
C ALA A 128 -21.57 -8.10 5.29
N PHE A 129 -22.26 -7.17 5.98
CA PHE A 129 -22.72 -7.34 7.36
C PHE A 129 -23.54 -8.61 7.54
N LYS A 130 -24.44 -8.91 6.60
CA LYS A 130 -25.32 -10.09 6.65
C LYS A 130 -24.59 -11.42 6.44
N ARG A 131 -23.38 -11.38 5.88
CA ARG A 131 -22.53 -12.57 5.67
C ARG A 131 -21.71 -12.92 6.90
N VAL A 132 -21.61 -12.02 7.88
CA VAL A 132 -20.95 -12.31 9.14
C VAL A 132 -21.86 -13.21 9.99
N GLU A 133 -21.41 -14.43 10.24
CA GLU A 133 -22.09 -15.39 11.10
C GLU A 133 -21.75 -15.14 12.58
N LEU A 134 -22.65 -15.56 13.49
CA LEU A 134 -22.45 -15.39 14.93
C LEU A 134 -21.30 -16.27 15.43
N SER A 135 -20.13 -15.66 15.71
CA SER A 135 -18.95 -16.32 16.28
C SER A 135 -19.01 -16.45 17.80
N GLY A 136 -18.12 -17.22 18.43
CA GLY A 136 -17.96 -17.22 19.89
C GLY A 136 -17.33 -15.93 20.47
N ASN A 137 -16.82 -15.04 19.61
CA ASN A 137 -16.13 -13.81 20.03
C ASN A 137 -17.14 -12.70 20.35
N LYS A 138 -17.49 -12.57 21.63
CA LYS A 138 -18.48 -11.59 22.10
C LYS A 138 -18.08 -10.13 21.81
N ALA A 139 -16.79 -9.78 21.86
CA ALA A 139 -16.32 -8.43 21.59
C ALA A 139 -16.57 -8.04 20.12
N MET A 140 -16.23 -8.95 19.20
CA MET A 140 -16.51 -8.77 17.77
C MET A 140 -18.01 -8.67 17.51
N GLN A 141 -18.86 -9.46 18.18
CA GLN A 141 -20.32 -9.34 18.07
C GLN A 141 -20.83 -7.97 18.51
N ALA A 142 -20.29 -7.42 19.61
CA ALA A 142 -20.66 -6.08 20.09
C ALA A 142 -20.23 -4.97 19.12
N GLU A 143 -19.02 -5.05 18.58
CA GLU A 143 -18.55 -4.11 17.56
C GLU A 143 -19.40 -4.19 16.30
N LEU A 144 -19.67 -5.41 15.81
CA LEU A 144 -20.52 -5.65 14.65
C LEU A 144 -21.93 -5.11 14.87
N ALA A 145 -22.50 -5.23 16.07
CA ALA A 145 -23.83 -4.69 16.37
C ALA A 145 -23.85 -3.15 16.32
N VAL A 146 -22.83 -2.49 16.89
CA VAL A 146 -22.68 -1.03 16.81
C VAL A 146 -22.51 -0.59 15.35
N LEU A 147 -21.66 -1.29 14.59
CA LEU A 147 -21.42 -1.01 13.18
C LEU A 147 -22.70 -1.20 12.35
N GLY A 148 -23.40 -2.31 12.53
CA GLY A 148 -24.68 -2.61 11.89
C GLY A 148 -25.73 -1.54 12.20
N ALA A 149 -25.87 -1.16 13.48
CA ALA A 149 -26.78 -0.10 13.86
C ALA A 149 -26.46 1.22 13.15
N ASN A 150 -25.18 1.60 13.09
CA ASN A 150 -24.75 2.82 12.39
C ASN A 150 -25.01 2.76 10.88
N ILE A 151 -24.78 1.62 10.23
CA ILE A 151 -25.11 1.38 8.81
C ILE A 151 -26.61 1.58 8.59
N TYR A 152 -27.45 0.90 9.37
CA TYR A 152 -28.91 0.98 9.19
C TYR A 152 -29.49 2.35 9.55
N MET A 153 -28.96 3.04 10.57
CA MET A 153 -29.33 4.44 10.87
C MET A 153 -28.94 5.38 9.71
N ALA A 154 -27.77 5.20 9.10
CA ALA A 154 -27.35 6.00 7.94
C ALA A 154 -28.28 5.79 6.72
N MET A 155 -28.83 4.58 6.56
CA MET A 155 -29.84 4.25 5.55
C MET A 155 -31.28 4.66 5.93
N GLY A 156 -31.49 5.34 7.07
CA GLY A 156 -32.82 5.73 7.56
C GLY A 156 -33.68 4.57 8.09
N LYS A 157 -33.07 3.42 8.41
CA LYS A 157 -33.73 2.22 8.93
C LYS A 157 -33.52 2.08 10.44
N ASP A 158 -33.92 3.11 11.20
CA ASP A 158 -33.63 3.23 12.63
C ASP A 158 -34.25 2.10 13.50
N ALA A 159 -35.41 1.57 13.09
CA ALA A 159 -36.03 0.42 13.76
C ALA A 159 -35.17 -0.86 13.65
N THR A 160 -34.57 -1.11 12.49
CA THR A 160 -33.65 -2.24 12.30
C THR A 160 -32.39 -2.07 13.14
N ALA A 161 -31.86 -0.84 13.25
CA ALA A 161 -30.72 -0.55 14.11
C ALA A 161 -31.01 -0.87 15.59
N THR A 162 -32.22 -0.56 16.05
CA THR A 162 -32.66 -0.86 17.43
C THR A 162 -32.75 -2.38 17.66
N ASP A 163 -33.37 -3.12 16.74
CA ASP A 163 -33.48 -4.59 16.80
C ASP A 163 -32.11 -5.31 16.84
N ILE A 164 -31.13 -4.80 16.08
CA ILE A 164 -29.75 -5.32 16.10
C ILE A 164 -29.13 -5.15 17.49
N LEU A 165 -29.27 -3.97 18.08
CA LEU A 165 -28.67 -3.65 19.39
C LEU A 165 -29.37 -4.37 20.55
N ASP A 166 -30.67 -4.66 20.43
CA ASP A 166 -31.44 -5.39 21.44
C ASP A 166 -31.05 -6.87 21.55
N LYS A 167 -30.60 -7.46 20.45
CA LYS A 167 -30.24 -8.89 20.39
C LYS A 167 -28.86 -9.20 20.96
N VAL A 168 -27.99 -8.20 21.07
CA VAL A 168 -26.61 -8.40 21.51
C VAL A 168 -26.44 -8.14 23.00
N ARG A 169 -25.85 -9.12 23.70
CA ARG A 169 -25.46 -8.97 25.10
C ARG A 169 -24.11 -8.26 25.17
N ALA A 170 -24.04 -7.21 25.98
CA ALA A 170 -22.81 -6.47 26.19
C ALA A 170 -21.73 -7.35 26.85
N PRO A 171 -20.59 -7.62 26.18
CA PRO A 171 -19.40 -8.12 26.86
C PRO A 171 -18.75 -7.01 27.70
N GLU A 172 -17.77 -7.40 28.51
CA GLU A 172 -16.94 -6.48 29.30
C GLU A 172 -16.32 -5.40 28.38
N GLY A 173 -16.39 -4.14 28.81
CA GLY A 173 -15.88 -2.97 28.06
C GLY A 173 -16.77 -2.44 26.92
N TRP A 174 -17.89 -3.10 26.59
CA TRP A 174 -18.75 -2.70 25.45
C TRP A 174 -20.13 -2.14 25.81
N LYS A 175 -20.48 -2.20 27.09
CA LYS A 175 -21.82 -1.88 27.59
C LYS A 175 -22.24 -0.45 27.24
N GLU A 176 -21.36 0.51 27.47
CA GLU A 176 -21.61 1.94 27.30
C GLU A 176 -21.74 2.30 25.82
N TYR A 177 -20.93 1.67 24.95
CA TYR A 177 -21.01 1.80 23.50
C TYR A 177 -22.33 1.28 22.95
N LEU A 178 -22.77 0.11 23.41
CA LEU A 178 -24.06 -0.44 22.99
C LEU A 178 -25.22 0.43 23.49
N GLN A 179 -25.16 0.90 24.73
CA GLN A 179 -26.19 1.77 25.31
C GLN A 179 -26.30 3.11 24.58
N ILE A 180 -25.19 3.79 24.28
CA ILE A 180 -25.26 5.11 23.62
C ILE A 180 -25.83 5.00 22.21
N ASN A 181 -25.39 3.99 21.44
CA ASN A 181 -25.91 3.76 20.10
C ASN A 181 -27.37 3.34 20.13
N LYS A 182 -27.77 2.51 21.11
CA LYS A 182 -29.17 2.09 21.29
C LYS A 182 -30.06 3.28 21.63
N GLY A 183 -29.66 4.11 22.58
CA GLY A 183 -30.41 5.30 22.96
C GLY A 183 -30.62 6.25 21.77
N ILE A 184 -29.56 6.49 20.99
CA ILE A 184 -29.65 7.30 19.76
C ILE A 184 -30.57 6.66 18.72
N ALA A 185 -30.44 5.35 18.47
CA ALA A 185 -31.29 4.63 17.52
C ALA A 185 -32.77 4.68 17.93
N GLN A 186 -33.08 4.51 19.22
CA GLN A 186 -34.43 4.61 19.78
C GLN A 186 -35.04 6.00 19.58
N LEU A 187 -34.28 7.06 19.90
CA LEU A 187 -34.72 8.44 19.69
C LEU A 187 -35.02 8.72 18.22
N ARG A 188 -34.15 8.26 17.30
CA ARG A 188 -34.35 8.43 15.85
C ARG A 188 -35.53 7.62 15.31
N ALA A 189 -35.75 6.42 15.85
CA ALA A 189 -36.90 5.59 15.52
C ALA A 189 -38.24 6.14 16.07
N GLY A 190 -38.21 7.21 16.88
CA GLY A 190 -39.38 7.84 17.48
C GLY A 190 -39.82 7.24 18.81
N ASP A 191 -39.10 6.24 19.34
CA ASP A 191 -39.32 5.73 20.71
C ASP A 191 -38.59 6.63 21.72
N ILE A 192 -39.11 7.85 21.86
CA ILE A 192 -38.50 8.91 22.66
C ILE A 192 -38.33 8.45 24.11
N LYS A 193 -39.35 7.81 24.71
CA LYS A 193 -39.31 7.38 26.11
C LYS A 193 -38.23 6.33 26.36
N ALA A 194 -38.14 5.31 25.49
CA ALA A 194 -37.11 4.29 25.66
C ALA A 194 -35.71 4.85 25.42
N GLY A 195 -35.53 5.70 24.40
CA GLY A 195 -34.26 6.37 24.12
C GLY A 195 -33.81 7.25 25.29
N GLN A 196 -34.73 8.02 25.87
CA GLN A 196 -34.48 8.84 27.05
C GLN A 196 -34.06 7.99 28.25
N ALA A 197 -34.77 6.90 28.54
CA ALA A 197 -34.44 6.00 29.65
C ALA A 197 -33.06 5.35 29.47
N THR A 198 -32.72 4.91 28.25
CA THR A 198 -31.42 4.30 27.95
C THR A 198 -30.28 5.29 28.14
N LEU A 199 -30.40 6.51 27.60
CA LEU A 199 -29.36 7.53 27.74
C LEU A 199 -29.28 8.11 29.15
N ASP A 200 -30.38 8.24 29.89
CA ASP A 200 -30.37 8.75 31.27
C ASP A 200 -29.65 7.77 32.19
N LYS A 201 -29.88 6.47 31.97
CA LYS A 201 -29.11 5.42 32.66
C LYS A 201 -27.62 5.60 32.41
N LEU A 202 -27.19 5.61 31.15
CA LEU A 202 -25.78 5.80 30.79
C LEU A 202 -25.20 7.10 31.36
N GLY A 203 -25.97 8.19 31.31
CA GLY A 203 -25.58 9.51 31.81
C GLY A 203 -25.34 9.59 33.32
N ARG A 204 -25.72 8.56 34.08
CA ARG A 204 -25.53 8.45 35.54
C ARG A 204 -24.56 7.35 35.95
N GLU A 205 -24.07 6.54 35.02
CA GLU A 205 -23.13 5.47 35.34
C GLU A 205 -21.77 6.06 35.77
N ASP A 206 -21.15 5.42 36.76
CA ASP A 206 -19.76 5.72 37.15
C ASP A 206 -18.83 5.34 36.00
N ALA A 207 -17.80 6.15 35.78
CA ALA A 207 -16.89 5.99 34.66
C ALA A 207 -15.45 6.29 35.10
N ASP A 208 -14.56 5.34 34.80
CA ASP A 208 -13.21 5.30 35.37
C ASP A 208 -12.14 5.68 34.34
N SER A 209 -12.55 5.92 33.09
CA SER A 209 -11.68 6.34 31.98
C SER A 209 -12.21 7.59 31.29
N GLU A 210 -11.31 8.38 30.70
CA GLU A 210 -11.71 9.61 29.98
C GLU A 210 -12.65 9.32 28.80
N GLU A 211 -12.50 8.15 28.18
CA GLU A 211 -13.36 7.69 27.09
C GLU A 211 -14.79 7.41 27.57
N LEU A 212 -14.96 6.66 28.65
CA LEU A 212 -16.28 6.38 29.22
C LEU A 212 -16.93 7.64 29.78
N LEU A 213 -16.15 8.52 30.40
CA LEU A 213 -16.64 9.83 30.85
C LEU A 213 -17.12 10.69 29.68
N ALA A 214 -16.45 10.65 28.53
CA ALA A 214 -16.90 11.34 27.32
C ALA A 214 -18.20 10.73 26.77
N LEU A 215 -18.39 9.41 26.80
CA LEU A 215 -19.66 8.77 26.42
C LEU A 215 -20.82 9.21 27.33
N ARG A 216 -20.58 9.26 28.65
CA ARG A 216 -21.54 9.76 29.64
C ARG A 216 -21.92 11.21 29.38
N ASP A 217 -20.93 12.07 29.17
CA ASP A 217 -21.14 13.49 28.86
C ASP A 217 -21.94 13.65 27.55
N ARG A 218 -21.63 12.85 26.53
CA ARG A 218 -22.35 12.83 25.25
C ARG A 218 -23.81 12.40 25.42
N ALA A 219 -24.09 11.41 26.26
CA ALA A 219 -25.45 10.97 26.55
C ALA A 219 -26.28 12.08 27.23
N ASN A 220 -25.72 12.72 28.25
CA ASN A 220 -26.35 13.85 28.95
C ASN A 220 -26.55 15.06 28.02
N LEU A 221 -25.57 15.37 27.17
CA LEU A 221 -25.70 16.43 26.16
C LEU A 221 -26.84 16.14 25.18
N ALA A 222 -26.90 14.92 24.64
CA ALA A 222 -27.92 14.51 23.70
C ALA A 222 -29.33 14.64 24.29
N LEU A 223 -29.51 14.22 25.55
CA LEU A 223 -30.77 14.39 26.28
C LEU A 223 -31.12 15.86 26.52
N GLY A 224 -30.16 16.66 26.98
CA GLY A 224 -30.37 18.09 27.20
C GLY A 224 -30.89 18.80 25.95
N TYR A 225 -30.24 18.60 24.81
CA TYR A 225 -30.66 19.21 23.55
C TYR A 225 -31.95 18.61 22.97
N GLN A 226 -32.21 17.32 23.19
CA GLN A 226 -33.47 16.71 22.77
C GLN A 226 -34.66 17.27 23.56
N LEU A 227 -34.53 17.44 24.87
CA LEU A 227 -35.55 18.03 25.74
C LEU A 227 -35.77 19.52 25.46
N LEU A 228 -34.70 20.29 25.16
CA LEU A 228 -34.83 21.68 24.70
C LEU A 228 -35.70 21.79 23.43
N ARG A 229 -35.50 20.89 22.46
CA ARG A 229 -36.32 20.87 21.24
C ARG A 229 -37.80 20.55 21.51
N GLU A 230 -38.09 19.87 22.62
CA GLU A 230 -39.45 19.54 23.06
C GLU A 230 -40.06 20.63 23.97
N GLY A 231 -39.31 21.69 24.28
CA GLY A 231 -39.73 22.75 25.19
C GLY A 231 -39.66 22.36 26.68
N GLU A 232 -39.03 21.23 27.01
CA GLU A 232 -38.85 20.76 28.39
C GLU A 232 -37.58 21.34 29.04
N ALA A 233 -37.47 22.68 29.04
CA ALA A 233 -36.28 23.41 29.45
C ALA A 233 -35.81 23.08 30.88
N GLU A 234 -36.74 22.91 31.84
CA GLU A 234 -36.37 22.55 33.21
C GLU A 234 -35.69 21.18 33.28
N GLN A 235 -36.20 20.20 32.54
CA GLN A 235 -35.65 18.86 32.54
C GLN A 235 -34.33 18.82 31.78
N ALA A 236 -34.24 19.54 30.65
CA ALA A 236 -33.00 19.70 29.90
C ALA A 236 -31.86 20.23 30.78
N ARG A 237 -32.13 21.25 31.61
CA ARG A 237 -31.15 21.86 32.51
C ARG A 237 -30.48 20.83 33.42
N LYS A 238 -31.26 19.87 33.96
CA LYS A 238 -30.77 18.83 34.87
C LYS A 238 -29.78 17.88 34.20
N TYR A 239 -29.96 17.59 32.91
CA TYR A 239 -29.03 16.75 32.16
C TYR A 239 -27.75 17.52 31.78
N LEU A 240 -27.90 18.78 31.35
CA LEU A 240 -26.78 19.62 30.97
C LEU A 240 -25.84 19.91 32.15
N ASP A 241 -26.36 20.02 33.37
CA ASP A 241 -25.56 20.13 34.61
C ASP A 241 -24.67 18.92 34.91
N ARG A 242 -24.99 17.74 34.36
CA ARG A 242 -24.20 16.52 34.57
C ARG A 242 -22.97 16.46 33.65
N VAL A 243 -22.95 17.26 32.59
CA VAL A 243 -21.81 17.31 31.67
C VAL A 243 -20.63 17.98 32.35
N ARG A 244 -19.45 17.36 32.26
CA ARG A 244 -18.25 17.89 32.91
C ARG A 244 -17.84 19.25 32.36
N LEU A 245 -17.39 20.12 33.25
CA LEU A 245 -16.78 21.42 32.92
C LEU A 245 -15.37 21.33 32.30
N ARG A 246 -14.84 20.11 32.17
CA ARG A 246 -13.61 19.78 31.47
C ARG A 246 -13.88 18.54 30.63
N GLY A 247 -13.86 18.71 29.32
CA GLY A 247 -14.18 17.65 28.37
C GLY A 247 -14.55 18.22 27.00
N PRO A 248 -14.70 17.35 25.98
CA PRO A 248 -14.96 17.77 24.62
C PRO A 248 -16.35 18.41 24.42
N PHE A 249 -17.31 18.13 25.28
CA PHE A 249 -18.71 18.57 25.17
C PHE A 249 -19.07 19.77 26.05
N MET A 250 -18.07 20.36 26.72
CA MET A 250 -18.30 21.41 27.73
C MET A 250 -18.93 22.67 27.13
N GLN A 251 -18.49 23.10 25.94
CA GLN A 251 -18.96 24.36 25.35
C GLN A 251 -20.43 24.27 24.93
N GLU A 252 -20.81 23.16 24.31
CA GLU A 252 -22.19 22.84 23.94
C GLU A 252 -23.07 22.71 25.19
N ALA A 253 -22.58 22.06 26.24
CA ALA A 253 -23.34 21.94 27.48
C ALA A 253 -23.57 23.29 28.17
N LEU A 254 -22.56 24.18 28.20
CA LEU A 254 -22.72 25.53 28.76
C LEU A 254 -23.68 26.38 27.93
N LEU A 255 -23.61 26.29 26.59
CA LEU A 255 -24.56 26.97 25.71
C LEU A 255 -26.00 26.49 26.00
N GLY A 256 -26.21 25.17 25.94
CA GLY A 256 -27.52 24.57 26.19
C GLY A 256 -28.06 24.87 27.60
N ALA A 257 -27.19 24.87 28.61
CA ALA A 257 -27.58 25.19 29.99
C ALA A 257 -28.15 26.61 30.10
N GLY A 258 -27.50 27.58 29.47
CA GLY A 258 -28.02 28.95 29.44
C GLY A 258 -29.31 29.06 28.65
N TRP A 259 -29.49 28.32 27.55
CA TRP A 259 -30.77 28.30 26.83
C TRP A 259 -31.89 27.70 27.68
N ALA A 260 -31.61 26.62 28.41
CA ALA A 260 -32.57 26.02 29.33
C ALA A 260 -33.03 26.99 30.43
N ASP A 261 -32.15 27.87 30.90
CA ASP A 261 -32.51 28.91 31.87
C ASP A 261 -33.25 30.09 31.20
N ALA A 262 -32.82 30.50 29.99
CA ALA A 262 -33.42 31.60 29.24
C ALA A 262 -34.85 31.30 28.75
N GLU A 263 -35.13 30.07 28.29
CA GLU A 263 -36.49 29.63 27.89
C GLU A 263 -37.47 29.65 29.06
N ARG A 264 -36.96 29.59 30.29
CA ARG A 264 -37.75 29.69 31.53
C ARG A 264 -37.89 31.14 32.02
N GLY A 265 -37.37 32.12 31.28
CA GLY A 265 -37.33 33.53 31.65
C GLY A 265 -36.26 33.89 32.69
N ASN A 266 -35.39 32.94 33.09
CA ASN A 266 -34.37 33.14 34.11
C ASN A 266 -33.05 33.63 33.48
N TYR A 267 -33.08 34.83 32.87
CA TYR A 267 -31.94 35.39 32.15
C TYR A 267 -30.71 35.64 33.03
N GLU A 268 -30.88 35.91 34.32
CA GLU A 268 -29.76 36.05 35.27
C GLU A 268 -29.02 34.72 35.47
N ALA A 269 -29.74 33.60 35.58
CA ALA A 269 -29.14 32.28 35.65
C ALA A 269 -28.44 31.90 34.34
N ALA A 270 -29.06 32.21 33.20
CA ALA A 270 -28.51 31.96 31.86
C ALA A 270 -27.16 32.66 31.62
N LEU A 271 -26.97 33.86 32.19
CA LEU A 271 -25.71 34.60 32.10
C LEU A 271 -24.52 33.88 32.74
N THR A 272 -24.73 33.03 33.75
CA THR A 272 -23.62 32.37 34.46
C THR A 272 -22.80 31.44 33.55
N PRO A 273 -23.38 30.42 32.88
CA PRO A 273 -22.64 29.58 31.95
C PRO A 273 -22.21 30.35 30.69
N TRP A 274 -23.02 31.29 30.20
CA TRP A 274 -22.71 32.07 29.00
C TRP A 274 -21.53 33.03 29.19
N LEU A 275 -21.44 33.77 30.30
CA LEU A 275 -20.28 34.63 30.57
C LEU A 275 -18.99 33.82 30.76
N ARG A 276 -19.09 32.59 31.27
CA ARG A 276 -17.94 31.68 31.35
C ARG A 276 -17.47 31.25 29.96
N LEU A 277 -18.40 30.86 29.09
CA LEU A 277 -18.09 30.46 27.72
C LEU A 277 -17.57 31.63 26.88
N ASN A 278 -18.15 32.83 27.04
CA ASN A 278 -17.71 34.05 26.34
C ASN A 278 -16.24 34.42 26.64
N LYS A 279 -15.73 34.08 27.82
CA LYS A 279 -14.33 34.33 28.22
C LYS A 279 -13.31 33.38 27.58
N LEU A 280 -13.73 32.26 27.00
CA LEU A 280 -12.81 31.24 26.47
C LEU A 280 -12.15 31.63 25.13
N ASP A 281 -12.53 32.77 24.55
CA ASP A 281 -12.17 33.22 23.20
C ASP A 281 -12.16 32.09 22.15
N SER A 282 -13.14 31.20 22.27
CA SER A 282 -13.30 30.04 21.42
C SER A 282 -14.00 30.44 20.12
N LYS A 283 -13.54 29.87 19.00
CA LYS A 283 -14.16 29.98 17.67
C LYS A 283 -15.14 28.85 17.37
N GLN A 284 -15.43 27.99 18.37
CA GLN A 284 -16.41 26.92 18.23
C GLN A 284 -17.82 27.49 18.08
N PRO A 285 -18.74 26.78 17.39
CA PRO A 285 -20.10 27.24 17.17
C PRO A 285 -20.81 27.68 18.45
N ALA A 286 -20.64 26.93 19.54
CA ALA A 286 -21.28 27.24 20.82
C ALA A 286 -20.84 28.60 21.40
N ALA A 287 -19.55 28.93 21.29
CA ALA A 287 -19.01 30.19 21.77
C ALA A 287 -19.44 31.37 20.88
N LEU A 288 -19.52 31.16 19.57
CA LEU A 288 -20.04 32.16 18.63
C LEU A 288 -21.50 32.50 18.93
N GLU A 289 -22.33 31.51 19.25
CA GLU A 289 -23.73 31.74 19.60
C GLU A 289 -23.88 32.47 20.95
N VAL A 290 -23.06 32.13 21.94
CA VAL A 290 -23.05 32.82 23.24
C VAL A 290 -22.77 34.32 23.12
N ARG A 291 -21.93 34.75 22.16
CA ARG A 291 -21.67 36.18 21.92
C ARG A 291 -22.95 36.95 21.58
N LEU A 292 -23.97 36.29 21.01
CA LEU A 292 -25.29 36.87 20.80
C LEU A 292 -26.21 36.70 22.02
N ALA A 293 -26.09 35.58 22.73
CA ALA A 293 -26.99 35.22 23.83
C ALA A 293 -26.75 36.04 25.12
N VAL A 294 -25.51 36.42 25.41
CA VAL A 294 -25.15 37.28 26.55
C VAL A 294 -25.81 38.66 26.47
N PRO A 295 -25.61 39.47 25.41
CA PRO A 295 -26.27 40.77 25.30
C PRO A 295 -27.79 40.66 25.23
N TYR A 296 -28.32 39.58 24.62
CA TYR A 296 -29.74 39.29 24.65
C TYR A 296 -30.27 39.14 26.09
N SER A 297 -29.58 38.41 26.95
CA SER A 297 -29.98 38.25 28.36
C SER A 297 -29.97 39.58 29.12
N PHE A 298 -28.94 40.40 28.94
CA PHE A 298 -28.88 41.72 29.57
C PHE A 298 -30.04 42.62 29.10
N ALA A 299 -30.38 42.58 27.81
CA ALA A 299 -31.52 43.32 27.28
C ALA A 299 -32.85 42.86 27.92
N GLN A 300 -33.04 41.55 28.11
CA GLN A 300 -34.24 41.01 28.78
C GLN A 300 -34.30 41.36 30.27
N LEU A 301 -33.15 41.51 30.93
CA LEU A 301 -33.06 41.99 32.32
C LEU A 301 -33.23 43.52 32.43
N GLY A 302 -33.34 44.23 31.31
CA GLY A 302 -33.44 45.69 31.27
C GLY A 302 -32.10 46.42 31.43
N ASP A 303 -30.98 45.70 31.49
CA ASP A 303 -29.64 46.29 31.57
C ASP A 303 -29.12 46.65 30.17
N ARG A 304 -29.52 47.82 29.72
CA ARG A 304 -29.28 48.27 28.35
C ARG A 304 -27.84 48.63 28.08
N ASP A 305 -27.17 49.24 29.06
CA ASP A 305 -25.77 49.65 28.90
C ASP A 305 -24.88 48.42 28.68
N ARG A 306 -25.07 47.35 29.47
CA ARG A 306 -24.34 46.10 29.25
C ARG A 306 -24.79 45.39 27.97
N ALA A 307 -26.08 45.41 27.64
CA ALA A 307 -26.57 44.83 26.39
C ALA A 307 -25.91 45.48 25.16
N ILE A 308 -25.88 46.81 25.09
CA ILE A 308 -25.24 47.58 24.02
C ILE A 308 -23.75 47.24 23.94
N TYR A 309 -23.04 47.31 25.06
CA TYR A 309 -21.61 46.98 25.14
C TYR A 309 -21.30 45.58 24.59
N PHE A 310 -22.05 44.56 25.02
CA PHE A 310 -21.81 43.19 24.57
C PHE A 310 -22.26 42.95 23.11
N TYR A 311 -23.29 43.65 22.61
CA TYR A 311 -23.65 43.57 21.20
C TYR A 311 -22.59 44.19 20.29
N GLU A 312 -22.01 45.33 20.65
CA GLU A 312 -20.88 45.93 19.92
C GLU A 312 -19.70 44.96 19.85
N GLN A 313 -19.32 44.37 20.99
CA GLN A 313 -18.26 43.35 21.03
C GLN A 313 -18.57 42.12 20.17
N ALA A 314 -19.83 41.66 20.17
CA ALA A 314 -20.24 40.53 19.35
C ALA A 314 -20.09 40.86 17.86
N ILE A 315 -20.52 42.05 17.43
CA ILE A 315 -20.41 42.50 16.04
C ILE A 315 -18.94 42.59 15.61
N ASP A 316 -18.07 43.20 16.41
CA ASP A 316 -16.63 43.30 16.10
C ASP A 316 -15.97 41.91 15.99
N SER A 317 -16.35 41.00 16.88
CA SER A 317 -15.89 39.61 16.84
C SER A 317 -16.39 38.88 15.60
N TYR A 318 -17.66 39.04 15.21
CA TYR A 318 -18.20 38.41 14.01
C TYR A 318 -17.60 39.00 12.74
N ASP A 319 -17.31 40.30 12.70
CA ASP A 319 -16.66 40.95 11.55
C ASP A 319 -15.23 40.43 11.35
N THR A 320 -14.48 40.28 12.44
CA THR A 320 -13.14 39.66 12.42
C THR A 320 -13.21 38.20 11.99
N GLU A 321 -14.13 37.43 12.57
CA GLU A 321 -14.29 36.01 12.24
C GLU A 321 -14.74 35.79 10.80
N GLN A 322 -15.61 36.66 10.29
CA GLN A 322 -16.06 36.61 8.90
C GLN A 322 -14.90 36.89 7.94
N ALA A 323 -14.04 37.87 8.24
CA ALA A 323 -12.85 38.14 7.44
C ALA A 323 -11.88 36.95 7.44
N ASP A 324 -11.68 36.31 8.59
CA ASP A 324 -10.85 35.10 8.71
C ASP A 324 -11.40 33.93 7.87
N ILE A 325 -12.73 33.70 7.89
CA ILE A 325 -13.37 32.65 7.08
C ILE A 325 -13.33 32.98 5.59
N ASP A 326 -13.57 34.23 5.21
CA ASP A 326 -13.49 34.65 3.80
C ASP A 326 -12.05 34.45 3.25
N ALA A 327 -11.03 34.75 4.05
CA ALA A 327 -9.64 34.46 3.71
C ALA A 327 -9.36 32.94 3.61
N ALA A 328 -9.94 32.14 4.51
CA ALA A 328 -9.84 30.68 4.48
C ALA A 328 -10.52 30.06 3.25
N ILE A 329 -11.64 30.64 2.78
CA ILE A 329 -12.34 30.25 1.55
C ILE A 329 -11.46 30.57 0.33
N GLN A 330 -10.93 31.80 0.24
CA GLN A 330 -10.02 32.19 -0.85
C GLN A 330 -8.78 31.30 -0.93
N ALA A 331 -8.20 30.91 0.22
CA ALA A 331 -7.07 29.99 0.28
C ALA A 331 -7.42 28.56 -0.15
N ALA A 332 -8.65 28.11 0.11
CA ALA A 332 -9.11 26.81 -0.38
C ALA A 332 -9.40 26.83 -1.89
N GLU A 333 -9.97 27.93 -2.40
CA GLU A 333 -10.26 28.16 -3.83
C GLU A 333 -8.99 28.22 -4.69
N SER A 334 -7.89 28.74 -4.15
CA SER A 334 -6.60 28.79 -4.86
C SER A 334 -5.91 27.43 -5.00
N GLY A 335 -6.43 26.38 -4.36
CA GLY A 335 -5.83 25.04 -4.34
C GLY A 335 -4.76 24.84 -3.26
N ALA A 336 -4.40 25.88 -2.49
CA ALA A 336 -3.37 25.80 -1.45
C ALA A 336 -3.69 24.74 -0.38
N LEU A 337 -4.98 24.56 -0.06
CA LEU A 337 -5.42 23.49 0.85
C LEU A 337 -5.03 22.09 0.34
N LEU A 338 -5.27 21.81 -0.94
CA LEU A 338 -4.97 20.51 -1.54
C LEU A 338 -3.45 20.28 -1.65
N GLU A 339 -2.70 21.32 -2.02
CA GLU A 339 -1.23 21.23 -2.10
C GLU A 339 -0.61 20.87 -0.74
N LEU A 340 -1.06 21.52 0.33
CA LEU A 340 -0.57 21.24 1.69
C LEU A 340 -0.99 19.86 2.18
N LEU A 341 -2.22 19.44 1.88
CA LEU A 341 -2.68 18.09 2.19
C LEU A 341 -1.92 17.02 1.40
N ALA A 342 -1.39 17.37 0.22
CA ALA A 342 -0.51 16.52 -0.58
C ALA A 342 0.94 16.45 -0.04
N GLN A 343 1.45 17.50 0.62
CA GLN A 343 2.86 17.58 1.07
C GLN A 343 3.24 16.56 2.15
N ALA A 344 2.28 15.95 2.84
CA ALA A 344 2.53 14.83 3.76
C ALA A 344 2.77 13.49 3.03
N ASP A 345 2.99 13.49 1.71
CA ASP A 345 3.39 12.31 0.94
C ASP A 345 4.83 11.90 1.28
N THR A 346 4.99 10.86 2.09
CA THR A 346 6.30 10.25 2.40
C THR A 346 6.90 9.49 1.22
N HIS A 347 6.26 9.51 0.04
CA HIS A 347 6.59 8.69 -1.14
C HIS A 347 6.55 7.17 -0.85
N GLU A 348 6.01 6.78 0.30
CA GLU A 348 5.76 5.40 0.72
C GLU A 348 4.26 5.13 0.68
N SER A 349 3.86 3.99 0.13
CA SER A 349 2.46 3.60 0.10
C SER A 349 1.96 3.36 1.52
N GLY A 350 0.83 3.98 1.90
CA GLY A 350 0.31 3.91 3.26
C GLY A 350 1.07 4.76 4.29
N GLY A 351 2.17 5.43 3.91
CA GLY A 351 2.99 6.23 4.83
C GLY A 351 2.26 7.42 5.46
N TRP A 352 1.16 7.86 4.84
CA TRP A 352 0.26 8.87 5.39
C TRP A 352 -0.45 8.43 6.69
N LEU A 353 -0.48 7.13 7.04
CA LEU A 353 -0.94 6.66 8.35
C LEU A 353 -0.07 7.19 9.50
N HIS A 354 1.21 7.48 9.22
CA HIS A 354 2.16 7.88 10.25
C HIS A 354 2.14 9.40 10.50
N ASP A 355 1.82 10.20 9.48
CA ASP A 355 1.91 11.66 9.53
C ASP A 355 0.55 12.36 9.46
N ALA A 356 0.12 12.90 10.61
CA ALA A 356 -0.96 13.89 10.61
C ALA A 356 -0.41 15.20 10.04
N PRO A 357 -1.03 15.79 8.99
CA PRO A 357 -0.55 17.06 8.46
C PRO A 357 -0.59 18.10 9.58
N ALA A 358 0.54 18.76 9.82
CA ALA A 358 0.60 19.87 10.74
C ALA A 358 -0.19 21.04 10.14
N LEU A 359 -1.47 21.18 10.49
CA LEU A 359 -2.35 22.28 10.05
C LEU A 359 -1.97 23.65 10.65
N LYS A 360 -0.80 23.72 11.30
CA LYS A 360 -0.40 24.83 12.19
C LYS A 360 -0.25 26.15 11.45
N ASP A 361 -0.09 26.11 10.12
CA ASP A 361 0.16 27.28 9.26
C ASP A 361 -0.92 27.51 8.19
N ILE A 362 -2.09 26.85 8.28
CA ILE A 362 -3.19 27.01 7.32
C ILE A 362 -4.21 28.01 7.87
N PRO A 363 -4.51 29.11 7.16
CA PRO A 363 -5.59 30.04 7.54
C PRO A 363 -6.92 29.31 7.82
N SER A 364 -7.19 28.27 7.03
CA SER A 364 -8.37 27.40 7.08
C SER A 364 -8.26 26.22 8.07
N GLY A 365 -7.05 25.86 8.52
CA GLY A 365 -6.79 24.61 9.26
C GLY A 365 -7.59 24.50 10.56
N ARG A 366 -7.74 25.62 11.27
CA ARG A 366 -8.55 25.75 12.49
C ARG A 366 -10.06 25.59 12.25
N TYR A 367 -10.56 25.90 11.05
CA TYR A 367 -11.97 25.80 10.70
C TYR A 367 -12.38 24.42 10.22
N LEU A 368 -11.39 23.67 9.71
CA LEU A 368 -11.64 22.38 9.10
C LEU A 368 -11.54 21.23 10.08
N VAL A 369 -11.07 21.43 11.33
CA VAL A 369 -10.84 20.34 12.32
C VAL A 369 -11.99 19.33 12.39
N ASP A 370 -13.23 19.82 12.44
CA ASP A 370 -14.41 18.95 12.51
C ASP A 370 -14.58 18.12 11.24
N VAL A 371 -14.47 18.74 10.06
CA VAL A 371 -14.53 18.06 8.76
C VAL A 371 -13.37 17.12 8.56
N LEU A 372 -12.16 17.52 8.93
CA LEU A 372 -10.98 16.68 8.88
C LEU A 372 -11.18 15.43 9.74
N SER A 373 -11.91 15.51 10.85
CA SER A 373 -12.19 14.32 11.65
C SER A 373 -13.27 13.39 11.08
N GLN A 374 -14.01 13.81 10.05
CA GLN A 374 -15.05 13.01 9.42
C GLN A 374 -14.44 11.93 8.53
N HIS A 375 -15.03 10.73 8.59
CA HIS A 375 -14.62 9.58 7.77
C HIS A 375 -14.61 9.92 6.27
N ALA A 376 -15.69 10.56 5.77
CA ALA A 376 -15.78 10.92 4.36
C ALA A 376 -14.60 11.80 3.90
N PHE A 377 -14.13 12.74 4.72
CA PHE A 377 -12.98 13.57 4.37
C PHE A 377 -11.69 12.76 4.38
N GLN A 378 -11.47 11.96 5.42
CA GLN A 378 -10.25 11.16 5.58
C GLN A 378 -10.09 10.12 4.46
N GLU A 379 -11.17 9.43 4.07
CA GLU A 379 -11.11 8.46 2.96
C GLU A 379 -10.83 9.15 1.62
N ASN A 380 -11.48 10.29 1.33
CA ASN A 380 -11.18 11.02 0.09
C ASN A 380 -9.74 11.57 0.08
N LEU A 381 -9.22 11.99 1.23
CA LEU A 381 -7.83 12.43 1.38
C LEU A 381 -6.85 11.28 1.15
N LYS A 382 -7.15 10.10 1.69
CA LYS A 382 -6.40 8.86 1.44
C LYS A 382 -6.39 8.55 -0.06
N ASP A 383 -7.55 8.46 -0.70
CA ASP A 383 -7.67 8.16 -2.13
C ASP A 383 -6.86 9.16 -2.96
N TYR A 384 -6.95 10.45 -2.64
CA TYR A 384 -6.20 11.50 -3.32
C TYR A 384 -4.68 11.32 -3.22
N ARG A 385 -4.17 10.90 -2.06
CA ARG A 385 -2.74 10.62 -1.81
C ARG A 385 -2.30 9.33 -2.48
N ASP A 386 -3.04 8.25 -2.31
CA ASP A 386 -2.74 6.94 -2.94
C ASP A 386 -2.70 7.07 -4.47
N LEU A 387 -3.61 7.85 -5.07
CA LEU A 387 -3.59 8.15 -6.50
C LEU A 387 -2.38 9.01 -6.90
N GLY A 388 -1.93 9.93 -6.03
CA GLY A 388 -0.69 10.70 -6.21
C GLY A 388 0.54 9.80 -6.24
N PHE A 389 0.64 8.87 -5.29
CA PHE A 389 1.68 7.84 -5.26
C PHE A 389 1.67 6.98 -6.53
N LEU A 390 0.51 6.46 -6.93
CA LEU A 390 0.37 5.64 -8.14
C LEU A 390 0.78 6.41 -9.41
N GLN A 391 0.44 7.70 -9.49
CA GLN A 391 0.86 8.56 -10.60
C GLN A 391 2.39 8.66 -10.66
N ALA A 392 3.06 8.94 -9.54
CA ALA A 392 4.52 9.02 -9.47
C ALA A 392 5.16 7.65 -9.79
N LEU A 393 4.59 6.57 -9.29
CA LEU A 393 5.02 5.21 -9.57
C LEU A 393 4.95 4.89 -11.06
N LEU A 394 3.82 5.18 -11.73
CA LEU A 394 3.67 4.93 -13.16
C LEU A 394 4.68 5.73 -13.99
N THR A 395 4.95 6.98 -13.63
CA THR A 395 6.00 7.78 -14.27
C THR A 395 7.37 7.14 -14.11
N ARG A 396 7.73 6.68 -12.90
CA ARG A 396 8.99 5.95 -12.65
C ARG A 396 9.05 4.64 -13.45
N ARG A 397 7.95 3.88 -13.49
CA ARG A 397 7.86 2.62 -14.22
C ARG A 397 7.99 2.82 -15.73
N LEU A 398 7.42 3.90 -16.28
CA LEU A 398 7.57 4.24 -17.69
C LEU A 398 9.04 4.50 -18.06
N SER A 399 9.76 5.27 -17.24
CA SER A 399 11.21 5.48 -17.43
C SER A 399 12.00 4.17 -17.33
N ASN A 400 11.65 3.27 -16.40
CA ASN A 400 12.28 1.95 -16.32
C ASN A 400 12.01 1.09 -17.57
N ILE A 401 10.83 1.20 -18.19
CA ILE A 401 10.49 0.48 -19.42
C ILE A 401 11.36 0.95 -20.59
N GLU A 402 11.65 2.24 -20.68
CA GLU A 402 12.59 2.78 -21.69
C GLU A 402 13.99 2.19 -21.52
N LEU A 403 14.49 2.11 -20.28
CA LEU A 403 15.77 1.46 -20.00
C LEU A 403 15.77 -0.03 -20.38
N LEU A 404 14.68 -0.76 -20.11
CA LEU A 404 14.55 -2.16 -20.50
C LEU A 404 14.53 -2.33 -22.03
N HIS A 405 13.87 -1.42 -22.75
CA HIS A 405 13.88 -1.39 -24.20
C HIS A 405 15.31 -1.22 -24.74
N ASP A 406 16.05 -0.23 -24.23
CA ASP A 406 17.43 0.02 -24.64
C ASP A 406 18.37 -1.16 -24.35
N MET A 407 18.15 -1.85 -23.23
CA MET A 407 18.90 -3.07 -22.90
C MET A 407 18.66 -4.20 -23.90
N VAL A 408 17.39 -4.43 -24.28
CA VAL A 408 17.00 -5.46 -25.26
C VAL A 408 17.59 -5.13 -26.64
N ASP A 409 17.45 -3.88 -27.08
CA ASP A 409 17.99 -3.42 -28.36
C ASP A 409 19.52 -3.49 -28.41
N THR A 410 20.19 -3.09 -27.33
CA THR A 410 21.66 -3.18 -27.25
C THR A 410 22.14 -4.63 -27.36
N ARG A 411 21.44 -5.58 -26.70
CA ARG A 411 21.76 -7.02 -26.78
C ARG A 411 21.53 -7.56 -28.19
N ARG A 412 20.42 -7.20 -28.83
CA ARG A 412 20.11 -7.55 -30.23
C ARG A 412 21.19 -7.04 -31.17
N LEU A 413 21.49 -5.74 -31.12
CA LEU A 413 22.49 -5.10 -31.97
C LEU A 413 23.89 -5.70 -31.79
N ALA A 414 24.27 -6.00 -30.54
CA ALA A 414 25.54 -6.65 -30.25
C ALA A 414 25.61 -8.06 -30.87
N TYR A 415 24.52 -8.83 -30.81
CA TYR A 415 24.43 -10.14 -31.44
C TYR A 415 24.47 -10.04 -32.97
N GLU A 416 23.70 -9.15 -33.58
CA GLU A 416 23.66 -8.95 -35.03
C GLU A 416 25.02 -8.51 -35.60
N LYS A 417 25.75 -7.63 -34.90
CA LYS A 417 27.09 -7.19 -35.31
C LYS A 417 28.16 -8.27 -35.17
N ARG A 418 28.10 -9.09 -34.11
CA ARG A 418 29.16 -10.06 -33.79
C ARG A 418 28.94 -11.44 -34.41
N SER A 419 27.68 -11.86 -34.55
CA SER A 419 27.36 -13.23 -35.00
C SER A 419 27.91 -13.61 -36.38
N PRO A 420 27.99 -12.73 -37.41
CA PRO A 420 28.52 -13.12 -38.71
C PRO A 420 29.98 -13.55 -38.65
N ALA A 421 30.84 -12.73 -38.01
CA ALA A 421 32.26 -13.02 -37.88
C ALA A 421 32.53 -14.27 -37.00
N ILE A 422 31.68 -14.52 -36.00
CA ILE A 422 31.78 -15.73 -35.18
C ILE A 422 31.38 -16.96 -36.02
N ARG A 423 30.27 -16.89 -36.79
CA ARG A 423 29.84 -18.00 -37.67
C ARG A 423 30.90 -18.34 -38.69
N GLU A 424 31.48 -17.35 -39.38
CA GLU A 424 32.55 -17.56 -40.35
C GLU A 424 33.75 -18.31 -39.74
N ARG A 425 34.15 -17.97 -38.50
CA ARG A 425 35.22 -18.68 -37.79
C ARG A 425 34.84 -20.10 -37.39
N LEU A 426 33.59 -20.34 -36.99
CA LEU A 426 33.11 -21.68 -36.64
C LEU A 426 33.02 -22.59 -37.87
N GLU A 427 32.60 -22.05 -39.03
CA GLU A 427 32.52 -22.78 -40.30
C GLU A 427 33.88 -23.31 -40.78
N GLN A 428 34.99 -22.70 -40.37
CA GLN A 428 36.34 -23.20 -40.68
C GLN A 428 36.69 -24.51 -39.96
N GLN A 429 35.88 -24.96 -38.99
CA GLN A 429 36.03 -26.25 -38.27
C GLN A 429 37.44 -26.55 -37.74
N GLN A 430 38.21 -25.50 -37.41
CA GLN A 430 39.63 -25.64 -37.03
C GLN A 430 39.80 -26.47 -35.74
N ALA A 431 38.94 -26.24 -34.74
CA ALA A 431 38.96 -26.96 -33.47
C ALA A 431 38.72 -28.47 -33.67
N GLN A 432 37.71 -28.82 -34.46
CA GLN A 432 37.36 -30.20 -34.80
C GLN A 432 38.48 -30.87 -35.60
N THR A 433 39.05 -30.15 -36.58
CA THR A 433 40.17 -30.62 -37.39
C THR A 433 41.43 -30.89 -36.56
N LEU A 434 41.79 -29.99 -35.64
CA LEU A 434 42.95 -30.16 -34.76
C LEU A 434 42.75 -31.29 -33.76
N HIS A 435 41.54 -31.43 -33.21
CA HIS A 435 41.21 -32.55 -32.32
C HIS A 435 41.27 -33.89 -33.04
N ALA A 436 40.68 -34.00 -34.24
CA ALA A 436 40.75 -35.20 -35.07
C ALA A 436 42.20 -35.55 -35.47
N ARG A 437 43.02 -34.53 -35.76
CA ARG A 437 44.46 -34.72 -36.04
C ARG A 437 45.21 -35.24 -34.82
N TRP A 438 44.92 -34.71 -33.63
CA TRP A 438 45.52 -35.21 -32.38
C TRP A 438 45.13 -36.68 -32.10
N LEU A 439 43.84 -37.03 -32.26
CA LEU A 439 43.38 -38.43 -32.16
C LEU A 439 44.10 -39.35 -33.16
N ASN A 440 44.21 -38.93 -34.42
CA ASN A 440 44.89 -39.70 -35.45
C ASN A 440 46.39 -39.89 -35.18
N LEU A 441 47.07 -38.88 -34.62
CA LEU A 441 48.47 -39.00 -34.21
C LEU A 441 48.63 -39.98 -33.04
N GLY A 442 47.69 -40.01 -32.10
CA GLY A 442 47.66 -41.00 -31.03
C GLY A 442 47.46 -42.42 -31.54
N GLU A 443 46.50 -42.62 -32.43
CA GLU A 443 46.23 -43.92 -33.05
C GLU A 443 47.45 -44.44 -33.84
N LYS A 444 48.08 -43.57 -34.65
CA LYS A 444 49.32 -43.92 -35.39
C LYS A 444 50.45 -44.32 -34.46
N LEU A 445 50.62 -43.63 -33.34
CA LEU A 445 51.64 -43.94 -32.35
C LEU A 445 51.38 -45.32 -31.71
N GLU A 446 50.14 -45.62 -31.34
CA GLU A 446 49.77 -46.91 -30.76
C GLU A 446 50.00 -48.08 -31.73
N ILE A 447 49.64 -47.91 -33.02
CA ILE A 447 49.93 -48.91 -34.05
C ILE A 447 51.45 -49.16 -34.20
N GLN A 448 52.27 -48.11 -34.16
CA GLN A 448 53.73 -48.23 -34.24
C GLN A 448 54.32 -48.95 -33.01
N VAL A 449 53.77 -48.67 -31.81
CA VAL A 449 54.17 -49.35 -30.57
C VAL A 449 53.80 -50.83 -30.61
N GLN A 450 52.60 -51.18 -31.06
CA GLN A 450 52.13 -52.57 -31.14
C GLN A 450 52.90 -53.40 -32.18
N SER A 451 53.19 -52.81 -33.34
CA SER A 451 53.93 -53.46 -34.43
C SER A 451 55.44 -53.56 -34.18
N LYS A 452 55.96 -52.93 -33.11
CA LYS A 452 57.40 -52.84 -32.79
C LYS A 452 58.24 -52.38 -33.99
N THR A 453 57.74 -51.41 -34.76
CA THR A 453 58.37 -50.91 -35.99
C THR A 453 59.21 -49.67 -35.70
N PRO A 454 60.55 -49.77 -35.55
CA PRO A 454 61.38 -48.65 -35.07
C PRO A 454 61.50 -47.52 -36.09
N LEU A 455 61.41 -47.90 -37.37
CA LEU A 455 61.46 -47.02 -38.53
C LEU A 455 60.34 -45.96 -38.53
N GLY A 456 59.23 -46.20 -37.81
CA GLY A 456 58.10 -45.28 -37.72
C GLY A 456 58.41 -43.94 -37.02
N LEU A 457 59.46 -43.90 -36.19
CA LEU A 457 59.95 -42.71 -35.48
C LEU A 457 61.34 -42.25 -35.97
N ALA A 458 61.72 -42.64 -37.19
CA ALA A 458 62.91 -42.11 -37.85
C ALA A 458 62.76 -40.60 -38.09
N THR A 459 63.82 -39.84 -37.86
CA THR A 459 63.88 -38.40 -38.16
C THR A 459 63.76 -38.16 -39.66
N GLY A 460 63.40 -36.93 -40.07
CA GLY A 460 63.29 -36.60 -41.49
C GLY A 460 64.58 -36.88 -42.30
N LYS A 461 65.75 -36.70 -41.68
CA LYS A 461 67.05 -37.02 -42.29
C LYS A 461 67.25 -38.54 -42.45
N GLU A 462 66.91 -39.33 -41.44
CA GLU A 462 67.02 -40.79 -41.50
C GLU A 462 66.00 -41.40 -42.48
N GLN A 463 64.78 -40.86 -42.57
CA GLN A 463 63.81 -41.26 -43.58
C GLN A 463 64.33 -40.98 -45.00
N GLN A 464 64.99 -39.85 -45.23
CA GLN A 464 65.65 -39.55 -46.52
C GLN A 464 66.81 -40.51 -46.81
N GLN A 465 67.59 -40.88 -45.79
CA GLN A 465 68.68 -41.85 -45.92
C GLN A 465 68.13 -43.25 -46.24
N LEU A 466 67.07 -43.69 -45.55
CA LEU A 466 66.35 -44.95 -45.85
C LEU A 466 65.82 -44.96 -47.28
N ALA A 467 65.11 -43.90 -47.69
CA ALA A 467 64.58 -43.80 -49.05
C ALA A 467 65.68 -43.79 -50.12
N THR A 468 66.85 -43.24 -49.81
CA THR A 468 68.01 -43.27 -50.69
C THR A 468 68.60 -44.67 -50.78
N LEU A 469 68.74 -45.36 -49.64
CA LEU A 469 69.20 -46.75 -49.58
C LEU A 469 68.25 -47.71 -50.30
N ASP A 470 66.93 -47.56 -50.14
CA ASP A 470 65.91 -48.33 -50.86
C ASP A 470 66.03 -48.17 -52.38
N LYS A 471 66.29 -46.92 -52.85
CA LYS A 471 66.53 -46.65 -54.27
C LYS A 471 67.81 -47.32 -54.76
N VAL A 472 68.88 -47.29 -53.95
CA VAL A 472 70.15 -47.95 -54.25
C VAL A 472 69.95 -49.46 -54.33
N GLU A 473 69.26 -50.08 -53.38
CA GLU A 473 68.96 -51.53 -53.38
C GLU A 473 68.12 -51.94 -54.60
N LYS A 474 67.07 -51.19 -54.93
CA LYS A 474 66.25 -51.41 -56.15
C LYS A 474 67.08 -51.29 -57.43
N THR A 475 68.03 -50.36 -57.47
CA THR A 475 68.93 -50.19 -58.61
C THR A 475 69.91 -51.35 -58.71
N LEU A 476 70.51 -51.74 -57.58
CA LEU A 476 71.43 -52.87 -57.48
C LEU A 476 70.76 -54.21 -57.83
N ALA A 477 69.47 -54.39 -57.52
CA ALA A 477 68.71 -55.58 -57.88
C ALA A 477 68.52 -55.75 -59.40
N ARG A 478 68.51 -54.65 -60.17
CA ARG A 478 68.31 -54.65 -61.63
C ARG A 478 69.59 -54.88 -62.44
N LEU A 479 70.77 -54.86 -61.80
CA LEU A 479 72.05 -55.13 -62.46
C LEU A 479 72.21 -56.64 -62.75
N PRO A 480 72.79 -57.05 -63.90
CA PRO A 480 73.05 -58.46 -64.20
C PRO A 480 74.09 -59.08 -63.27
N ASP A 481 73.96 -60.37 -62.95
CA ASP A 481 74.83 -61.09 -62.00
C ASP A 481 76.29 -61.19 -62.47
N SER A 482 76.56 -60.97 -63.76
CA SER A 482 77.91 -60.88 -64.33
C SER A 482 78.66 -59.59 -63.95
N HIS A 483 78.00 -58.63 -63.30
CA HIS A 483 78.63 -57.37 -62.91
C HIS A 483 79.59 -57.55 -61.72
N LYS A 484 80.90 -57.42 -61.97
CA LYS A 484 82.00 -57.72 -61.02
C LYS A 484 81.87 -57.15 -59.61
N ARG A 485 81.15 -56.04 -59.41
CA ARG A 485 81.00 -55.37 -58.11
C ARG A 485 79.60 -55.48 -57.49
N LYS A 486 78.65 -56.17 -58.14
CA LYS A 486 77.25 -56.24 -57.70
C LYS A 486 77.13 -56.76 -56.26
N HIS A 487 77.73 -57.91 -55.97
CA HIS A 487 77.70 -58.51 -54.62
C HIS A 487 78.33 -57.58 -53.56
N VAL A 488 79.51 -57.02 -53.84
CA VAL A 488 80.19 -56.10 -52.91
C VAL A 488 79.36 -54.84 -52.61
N LEU A 489 78.67 -54.29 -53.62
CA LEU A 489 77.80 -53.11 -53.45
C LEU A 489 76.49 -53.46 -52.73
N GLN A 490 75.94 -54.66 -52.96
CA GLN A 490 74.76 -55.17 -52.22
C GLN A 490 75.09 -55.37 -50.75
N ASP A 491 76.24 -55.97 -50.43
CA ASP A 491 76.69 -56.17 -49.04
C ASP A 491 76.90 -54.83 -48.33
N LYS A 492 77.50 -53.85 -49.03
CA LYS A 492 77.68 -52.50 -48.51
C LYS A 492 76.35 -51.78 -48.27
N ALA A 493 75.39 -51.90 -49.19
CA ALA A 493 74.05 -51.33 -49.04
C ALA A 493 73.32 -51.96 -47.84
N ARG A 494 73.34 -53.29 -47.72
CA ARG A 494 72.77 -54.04 -46.59
C ARG A 494 73.41 -53.64 -45.26
N TRP A 495 74.73 -53.46 -45.23
CA TRP A 495 75.45 -53.04 -44.03
C TRP A 495 75.07 -51.61 -43.60
N LEU A 496 75.01 -50.67 -44.55
CA LEU A 496 74.57 -49.30 -44.29
C LEU A 496 73.10 -49.25 -43.84
N HIS A 497 72.23 -50.05 -44.45
CA HIS A 497 70.84 -50.20 -44.02
C HIS A 497 70.76 -50.77 -42.60
N GLY A 498 71.58 -51.78 -42.27
CA GLY A 498 71.67 -52.37 -40.94
C GLY A 498 72.15 -51.38 -39.87
N ILE A 499 73.17 -50.56 -40.16
CA ILE A 499 73.64 -49.50 -39.26
C ILE A 499 72.56 -48.46 -39.03
N LEU A 500 71.92 -47.99 -40.09
CA LEU A 500 70.85 -46.99 -39.98
C LEU A 500 69.67 -47.53 -39.17
N TYR A 501 69.26 -48.78 -39.43
CA TYR A 501 68.24 -49.46 -38.63
C TYR A 501 68.66 -49.57 -37.15
N TRP A 502 69.91 -49.95 -36.86
CA TRP A 502 70.42 -50.07 -35.50
C TRP A 502 70.44 -48.73 -34.76
N GLN A 503 70.85 -47.64 -35.44
CA GLN A 503 70.81 -46.29 -34.88
C GLN A 503 69.38 -45.86 -34.54
N ILE A 504 68.44 -46.06 -35.48
CA ILE A 504 67.02 -45.76 -35.26
C ILE A 504 66.47 -46.59 -34.10
N GLN A 505 66.82 -47.88 -34.02
CA GLN A 505 66.39 -48.78 -32.96
C GLN A 505 66.98 -48.41 -31.59
N ALA A 506 68.23 -47.95 -31.53
CA ALA A 506 68.87 -47.53 -30.29
C ALA A 506 68.22 -46.28 -29.70
N ASP A 507 67.87 -45.31 -30.55
CA ASP A 507 67.22 -44.06 -30.12
C ASP A 507 65.70 -44.19 -29.92
N TYR A 508 65.09 -45.26 -30.43
CA TYR A 508 63.63 -45.46 -30.45
C TYR A 508 62.95 -45.28 -29.08
N PRO A 509 63.44 -45.84 -27.95
CA PRO A 509 62.78 -45.67 -26.65
C PRO A 509 62.69 -44.21 -26.19
N GLN A 510 63.77 -43.45 -26.40
CA GLN A 510 63.82 -42.03 -26.05
C GLN A 510 62.87 -41.22 -26.94
N ARG A 511 62.89 -41.44 -28.26
CA ARG A 511 62.00 -40.77 -29.21
C ARG A 511 60.52 -41.08 -28.94
N LEU A 512 60.21 -42.33 -28.58
CA LEU A 512 58.87 -42.74 -28.20
C LEU A 512 58.39 -42.00 -26.94
N TRP A 513 59.26 -41.86 -25.92
CA TRP A 513 58.93 -41.10 -24.72
C TRP A 513 58.69 -39.61 -25.03
N ASP A 514 59.55 -39.00 -25.86
CA ASP A 514 59.42 -37.60 -26.26
C ASP A 514 58.11 -37.35 -27.04
N VAL A 515 57.76 -38.22 -28.00
CA VAL A 515 56.52 -38.11 -28.77
C VAL A 515 55.29 -38.32 -27.88
N ARG A 516 55.31 -39.29 -26.96
CA ARG A 516 54.23 -39.49 -25.97
C ARG A 516 54.02 -38.27 -25.10
N LYS A 517 55.11 -37.67 -24.60
CA LYS A 517 55.08 -36.47 -23.78
C LYS A 517 54.47 -35.29 -24.55
N GLN A 518 54.87 -35.08 -25.81
CA GLN A 518 54.33 -34.02 -26.66
C GLN A 518 52.84 -34.24 -26.97
N LEU A 519 52.45 -35.47 -27.32
CA LEU A 519 51.05 -35.81 -27.58
C LEU A 519 50.17 -35.62 -26.34
N GLN A 520 50.68 -36.00 -25.17
CA GLN A 520 49.99 -35.78 -23.89
C GLN A 520 49.86 -34.28 -23.57
N ALA A 521 50.88 -33.47 -23.85
CA ALA A 521 50.84 -32.02 -23.65
C ALA A 521 49.79 -31.33 -24.55
N LEU A 522 49.49 -31.90 -25.73
CA LEU A 522 48.48 -31.37 -26.66
C LEU A 522 47.03 -31.76 -26.29
N LYS A 523 46.83 -32.74 -25.40
CA LYS A 523 45.50 -33.23 -25.02
C LYS A 523 44.63 -32.11 -24.46
N GLN A 524 45.07 -31.48 -23.36
CA GLN A 524 44.28 -30.45 -22.68
C GLN A 524 43.96 -29.24 -23.57
N PRO A 525 44.93 -28.63 -24.29
CA PRO A 525 44.64 -27.51 -25.19
C PRO A 525 43.65 -27.85 -26.31
N THR A 526 43.72 -29.05 -26.89
CA THR A 526 42.81 -29.45 -27.98
C THR A 526 41.39 -29.77 -27.49
N GLU A 527 41.26 -30.43 -26.33
CA GLU A 527 39.97 -30.66 -25.67
C GLU A 527 39.31 -29.34 -25.25
N GLN A 528 40.08 -28.41 -24.66
CA GLN A 528 39.57 -27.09 -24.26
C GLN A 528 39.13 -26.26 -25.48
N LEU A 529 39.90 -26.28 -26.57
CA LEU A 529 39.53 -25.59 -27.80
C LEU A 529 38.22 -26.13 -28.39
N LEU A 530 38.05 -27.46 -28.40
CA LEU A 530 36.80 -28.08 -28.87
C LEU A 530 35.61 -27.76 -27.95
N ALA A 531 35.81 -27.81 -26.64
CA ALA A 531 34.77 -27.45 -25.66
C ALA A 531 34.36 -25.97 -25.78
N ALA A 532 35.32 -25.06 -25.96
CA ALA A 532 35.06 -23.65 -26.20
C ALA A 532 34.32 -23.43 -27.52
N HIS A 533 34.71 -24.12 -28.59
CA HIS A 533 34.00 -24.10 -29.88
C HIS A 533 32.52 -24.49 -29.72
N ASN A 534 32.25 -25.63 -29.07
CA ASN A 534 30.89 -26.13 -28.85
C ASN A 534 30.06 -25.17 -27.99
N THR A 535 30.66 -24.60 -26.93
CA THR A 535 30.01 -23.60 -26.08
C THR A 535 29.61 -22.35 -26.86
N ILE A 536 30.50 -21.86 -27.74
CA ILE A 536 30.22 -20.70 -28.60
C ILE A 536 29.12 -21.03 -29.62
N GLU A 537 29.16 -22.21 -30.23
CA GLU A 537 28.14 -22.65 -31.18
C GLU A 537 26.75 -22.75 -30.51
N GLN A 538 26.69 -23.32 -29.31
CA GLN A 538 25.46 -23.37 -28.52
C GLN A 538 25.00 -21.96 -28.12
N GLY A 539 25.93 -21.11 -27.67
CA GLY A 539 25.63 -19.72 -27.31
C GLY A 539 25.04 -18.92 -28.48
N LEU A 540 25.55 -19.09 -29.70
CA LEU A 540 24.96 -18.46 -30.88
C LEU A 540 23.49 -18.86 -31.13
N LYS A 541 23.11 -20.09 -30.76
CA LYS A 541 21.74 -20.59 -30.90
C LYS A 541 20.81 -20.05 -29.81
N THR A 542 21.30 -19.95 -28.56
CA THR A 542 20.47 -19.60 -27.39
C THR A 542 20.46 -18.12 -27.04
N VAL A 543 21.47 -17.33 -27.44
CA VAL A 543 21.52 -15.89 -27.14
C VAL A 543 20.27 -15.13 -27.64
N PRO A 544 19.69 -15.42 -28.83
CA PRO A 544 18.43 -14.81 -29.25
C PRO A 544 17.27 -14.98 -28.26
N ASP A 545 17.19 -16.10 -27.54
CA ASP A 545 16.13 -16.36 -26.56
C ASP A 545 16.18 -15.37 -25.38
N SER A 546 17.36 -14.79 -25.10
CA SER A 546 17.54 -13.82 -24.02
C SER A 546 16.92 -12.44 -24.29
N PHE A 547 16.56 -12.14 -25.55
CA PHE A 547 15.96 -10.87 -25.96
C PHE A 547 14.71 -11.03 -26.84
N SER A 548 14.42 -12.23 -27.34
CA SER A 548 13.23 -12.52 -28.16
C SER A 548 11.93 -12.35 -27.36
N GLY A 549 10.92 -11.74 -27.97
CA GLY A 549 9.58 -11.55 -27.40
C GLY A 549 9.48 -10.44 -26.34
N TYR A 550 10.60 -9.90 -25.86
CA TYR A 550 10.58 -8.81 -24.88
C TYR A 550 10.06 -7.50 -25.47
N ASP A 551 10.30 -7.19 -26.76
CA ASP A 551 9.79 -5.96 -27.38
C ASP A 551 8.27 -5.88 -27.28
N LYS A 552 7.58 -6.98 -27.62
CA LYS A 552 6.11 -7.03 -27.55
C LYS A 552 5.62 -6.86 -26.11
N ARG A 553 6.30 -7.45 -25.13
CA ARG A 553 5.94 -7.30 -23.70
C ARG A 553 6.16 -5.88 -23.22
N ILE A 554 7.31 -5.29 -23.55
CA ILE A 554 7.68 -3.90 -23.23
C ILE A 554 6.66 -2.93 -23.82
N GLU A 555 6.34 -3.05 -25.10
CA GLU A 555 5.34 -2.21 -25.77
C GLU A 555 3.93 -2.39 -25.20
N THR A 556 3.54 -3.62 -24.87
CA THR A 556 2.24 -3.87 -24.21
C THR A 556 2.17 -3.17 -22.85
N LEU A 557 3.24 -3.24 -22.06
CA LEU A 557 3.31 -2.57 -20.76
C LEU A 557 3.35 -1.05 -20.91
N ARG A 558 4.12 -0.52 -21.86
CA ARG A 558 4.19 0.92 -22.20
C ARG A 558 2.80 1.46 -22.54
N ASN A 559 2.09 0.80 -23.45
CA ASN A 559 0.74 1.17 -23.84
C ASN A 559 -0.24 1.11 -22.66
N ARG A 560 -0.13 0.08 -21.81
CA ARG A 560 -0.96 -0.02 -20.61
C ARG A 560 -0.72 1.14 -19.64
N ILE A 561 0.53 1.54 -19.41
CA ILE A 561 0.84 2.69 -18.56
C ILE A 561 0.27 3.98 -19.16
N HIS A 562 0.42 4.20 -20.48
CA HIS A 562 -0.14 5.37 -21.15
C HIS A 562 -1.67 5.43 -21.07
N MET A 563 -2.36 4.29 -21.07
CA MET A 563 -3.81 4.24 -20.86
C MET A 563 -4.21 4.52 -19.40
N LEU A 564 -3.40 4.11 -18.42
CA LEU A 564 -3.70 4.28 -16.99
C LEU A 564 -3.41 5.69 -16.47
N GLN A 565 -2.40 6.38 -17.02
CA GLN A 565 -2.06 7.76 -16.63
C GLN A 565 -3.26 8.72 -16.64
N PRO A 566 -4.01 8.89 -17.75
CA PRO A 566 -5.14 9.81 -17.77
C PRO A 566 -6.25 9.40 -16.79
N ALA A 567 -6.51 8.10 -16.62
CA ALA A 567 -7.50 7.60 -15.68
C ALA A 567 -7.14 7.93 -14.21
N ILE A 568 -5.87 7.78 -13.83
CA ILE A 568 -5.40 8.16 -12.48
C ILE A 568 -5.46 9.68 -12.30
N HIS A 569 -5.09 10.46 -13.31
CA HIS A 569 -5.21 11.92 -13.25
C HIS A 569 -6.65 12.38 -13.04
N GLU A 570 -7.60 11.75 -13.75
CA GLU A 570 -9.03 12.04 -13.61
C GLU A 570 -9.55 11.60 -12.23
N ALA A 571 -9.25 10.38 -11.79
CA ALA A 571 -9.63 9.88 -10.47
C ALA A 571 -9.09 10.78 -9.35
N ARG A 572 -7.82 11.21 -9.45
CA ARG A 572 -7.19 12.09 -8.46
C ARG A 572 -7.84 13.48 -8.44
N ARG A 573 -8.19 14.01 -9.61
CA ARG A 573 -8.94 15.26 -9.72
C ARG A 573 -10.31 15.14 -9.05
N ASN A 574 -11.02 14.04 -9.28
CA ASN A 574 -12.33 13.79 -8.68
C ASN A 574 -12.23 13.68 -7.15
N ALA A 575 -11.26 12.93 -6.62
CA ALA A 575 -11.01 12.87 -5.17
C ALA A 575 -10.70 14.27 -4.59
N GLY A 576 -9.85 15.04 -5.27
CA GLY A 576 -9.53 16.42 -4.89
C GLY A 576 -10.76 17.35 -4.89
N GLN A 577 -11.66 17.18 -5.86
CA GLN A 577 -12.92 17.93 -5.91
C GLN A 577 -13.87 17.56 -4.77
N GLN A 578 -13.92 16.29 -4.34
CA GLN A 578 -14.73 15.89 -3.18
C GLN A 578 -14.19 16.47 -1.87
N ILE A 579 -12.86 16.41 -1.66
CA ILE A 579 -12.20 17.07 -0.52
C ILE A 579 -12.55 18.56 -0.49
N TYR A 580 -12.41 19.23 -1.64
CA TYR A 580 -12.75 20.64 -1.78
C TYR A 580 -14.24 20.91 -1.47
N LYS A 581 -15.15 20.11 -2.01
CA LYS A 581 -16.59 20.24 -1.76
C LYS A 581 -16.93 20.11 -0.28
N LEU A 582 -16.36 19.13 0.42
CA LEU A 582 -16.57 18.93 1.86
C LEU A 582 -16.04 20.13 2.67
N ALA A 583 -14.85 20.62 2.33
CA ALA A 583 -14.28 21.80 2.98
C ALA A 583 -15.12 23.06 2.74
N MET A 584 -15.60 23.28 1.50
CA MET A 584 -16.45 24.42 1.13
C MET A 584 -17.84 24.36 1.74
N GLN A 585 -18.42 23.18 1.87
CA GLN A 585 -19.69 23.02 2.54
C GLN A 585 -19.61 23.46 4.00
N GLU A 586 -18.56 23.07 4.72
CA GLU A 586 -18.38 23.49 6.12
C GLU A 586 -18.04 24.97 6.26
N LEU A 587 -17.09 25.47 5.47
CA LEU A 587 -16.69 26.88 5.51
C LEU A 587 -17.86 27.79 5.12
N GLY A 588 -18.64 27.40 4.11
CA GLY A 588 -19.88 28.08 3.73
C GLY A 588 -20.93 28.05 4.84
N ALA A 589 -21.19 26.89 5.44
CA ALA A 589 -22.15 26.76 6.54
C ALA A 589 -21.75 27.58 7.78
N ARG A 590 -20.44 27.73 8.06
CA ARG A 590 -19.95 28.63 9.12
C ARG A 590 -20.11 30.09 8.75
N ARG A 591 -19.79 30.46 7.51
CA ARG A 591 -19.97 31.82 6.98
C ARG A 591 -21.42 32.27 7.07
N GLU A 592 -22.37 31.46 6.62
CA GLU A 592 -23.80 31.76 6.68
C GLU A 592 -24.29 31.94 8.12
N ARG A 593 -23.83 31.09 9.05
CA ARG A 593 -24.12 31.23 10.49
C ARG A 593 -23.61 32.55 11.05
N LEU A 594 -22.38 32.95 10.73
CA LEU A 594 -21.82 34.24 11.17
C LEU A 594 -22.59 35.43 10.61
N VAL A 595 -22.95 35.40 9.33
CA VAL A 595 -23.77 36.45 8.70
C VAL A 595 -25.11 36.59 9.43
N SER A 596 -25.74 35.46 9.76
CA SER A 596 -26.99 35.44 10.52
C SER A 596 -26.81 36.03 11.93
N TYR A 597 -25.81 35.59 12.70
CA TYR A 597 -25.55 36.11 14.04
C TYR A 597 -25.23 37.60 14.04
N ARG A 598 -24.43 38.07 13.06
CA ARG A 598 -24.11 39.49 12.88
C ARG A 598 -25.36 40.32 12.58
N ALA A 599 -26.23 39.86 11.70
CA ALA A 599 -27.47 40.55 11.37
C ALA A 599 -28.40 40.64 12.61
N GLN A 600 -28.52 39.55 13.36
CA GLN A 600 -29.29 39.50 14.61
C GLN A 600 -28.73 40.46 15.66
N ALA A 601 -27.40 40.48 15.86
CA ALA A 601 -26.74 41.38 16.79
C ALA A 601 -26.96 42.85 16.43
N ARG A 602 -26.83 43.22 15.14
CA ARG A 602 -27.08 44.60 14.67
C ARG A 602 -28.53 45.04 14.88
N TYR A 603 -29.48 44.17 14.56
CA TYR A 603 -30.89 44.47 14.76
C TYR A 603 -31.21 44.66 16.25
N ALA A 604 -30.70 43.78 17.11
CA ALA A 604 -30.92 43.86 18.54
C ALA A 604 -30.20 45.06 19.19
N LEU A 605 -29.03 45.44 18.69
CA LEU A 605 -28.31 46.65 19.08
C LEU A 605 -29.13 47.91 18.75
N ALA A 606 -29.63 48.03 17.52
CA ALA A 606 -30.47 49.16 17.11
C ALA A 606 -31.72 49.28 18.00
N ARG A 607 -32.40 48.16 18.26
CA ARG A 607 -33.55 48.12 19.17
C ARG A 607 -33.19 48.56 20.59
N SER A 608 -31.99 48.22 21.07
CA SER A 608 -31.52 48.62 22.41
C SER A 608 -31.29 50.14 22.50
N TYR A 609 -30.74 50.75 21.43
CA TYR A 609 -30.60 52.22 21.33
C TYR A 609 -31.95 52.94 21.24
N ASP A 610 -32.89 52.46 20.42
CA ASP A 610 -34.23 53.06 20.30
C ASP A 610 -34.96 53.08 21.65
N GLN A 611 -34.84 51.98 22.40
CA GLN A 611 -35.42 51.88 23.74
C GLN A 611 -34.75 52.85 24.72
N LEU A 612 -33.43 53.01 24.67
CA LEU A 612 -32.67 53.95 25.51
C LEU A 612 -33.08 55.40 25.23
N ALA A 613 -33.17 55.78 23.95
CA ALA A 613 -33.62 57.10 23.52
C ALA A 613 -35.07 57.39 23.94
N GLY A 614 -35.96 56.40 23.85
CA GLY A 614 -37.35 56.52 24.29
C GLY A 614 -37.53 56.73 25.80
N GLN A 615 -36.66 56.17 26.64
CA GLN A 615 -36.67 56.41 28.09
C GLN A 615 -36.15 57.81 28.46
N ASN A 616 -35.08 58.27 27.80
CA ASN A 616 -34.54 59.61 28.02
C ASN A 616 -35.50 60.71 27.54
N GLY A 617 -36.32 60.44 26.52
CA GLY A 617 -37.39 61.36 26.06
C GLY A 617 -38.61 61.43 26.99
N ALA A 618 -38.87 60.40 27.81
CA ALA A 618 -39.97 60.37 28.77
C ALA A 618 -39.59 60.97 30.14
N GLY A 619 -38.32 60.90 30.54
CA GLY A 619 -37.81 61.50 31.78
C GLY A 619 -37.59 63.02 31.71
N GLY A 620 -37.60 63.62 30.51
CA GLY A 620 -37.46 65.07 30.31
C GLY A 620 -38.78 65.87 30.38
N LYS A 621 -39.90 65.22 30.76
CA LYS A 621 -41.19 65.86 31.03
C LYS A 621 -41.63 65.56 32.47
N GLN A 622 -40.93 66.10 33.45
CA GLN A 622 -41.47 66.34 34.80
C GLN A 622 -41.12 67.75 35.23
#